data_AF-A0A350LV90-F1
#
_entry.id   AF-A0A350LV90-F1
#
_cell.length_a   1.000
_cell.length_b   1.000
_cell.length_c   1.000
_cell.angle_alpha   90.00
_cell.angle_beta   90.00
_cell.angle_gamma   90.00
#
_symmetry.space_group_name_H-M   'P 1'
#
loop_
_entity.id
_entity.type
_entity.pdbx_description
1 polymer ?
#
loop_
_entity_poly.entity_id
_entity_poly.type
_entity_poly.pdbx_seq_one_letter_code
_entity_poly.pdbx_strand_id
1 'polypeptide(L)'
;MSGVANFINIGERTNVTGSARFKKLIMEGDYATALDVARSQVENGAQIIDVNMDEGLLDSERAMVTFLNLIASEPDISRVPVMLDSSKFEVIEAGLKCVQGRAVVNSISLKEGEAAFLEQARTIRRHGAAAVVMAFDENGQAETAQHKYEICRRSYDLLTQKADFQPWDIIFDPNIFAVATGIEEHNDYANAFFDAIKLIKADMPDTHISGGLSNVSFSFRGNNAVREAMHSAFLYHAIPLGMNMAIVNAGQITVYDDIPEELRERVEDVLFNRRDDATERLLEIADKYKGTGEASKKEDPKWREAPVEKRLEHALVHGITDFVVEDTEECRLRAEKPLHVIEGPLMDGMNVVGDLFGAGKMFLPQVVKSARVMKTAVAHLLPYMEEEKRLQGDTSAKGKVLMATVKGDVHDIG
;
A
#
# COMPACT_ATOMS: atom_id res chain seq x y z
N MET A 1 10.96 -0.18 17.11
CA MET A 1 10.95 -0.02 15.65
C MET A 1 9.82 0.95 15.32
N SER A 2 10.05 1.97 14.51
CA SER A 2 8.98 2.90 14.11
C SER A 2 7.88 2.12 13.40
N GLY A 3 6.61 2.40 13.69
CA GLY A 3 5.46 1.67 13.12
C GLY A 3 5.40 1.71 11.59
N VAL A 4 6.04 2.70 10.97
CA VAL A 4 6.10 2.93 9.52
C VAL A 4 6.92 1.85 8.80
N ALA A 5 8.01 1.39 9.41
CA ALA A 5 8.89 0.37 8.81
C ALA A 5 8.18 -0.99 8.61
N ASN A 6 7.07 -1.21 9.31
CA ASN A 6 6.31 -2.47 9.31
C ASN A 6 4.93 -2.35 8.64
N PHE A 7 4.66 -1.29 7.87
CA PHE A 7 3.37 -1.14 7.19
C PHE A 7 3.28 -2.00 5.92
N ILE A 8 2.24 -2.83 5.84
CA ILE A 8 2.02 -3.75 4.72
C ILE A 8 1.03 -3.17 3.71
N ASN A 9 1.50 -2.99 2.48
CA ASN A 9 0.66 -2.51 1.38
C ASN A 9 0.03 -3.70 0.65
N ILE A 10 -1.31 -3.77 0.66
CA ILE A 10 -2.08 -4.77 -0.06
C ILE A 10 -2.58 -4.14 -1.36
N GLY A 11 -2.20 -4.68 -2.52
CA GLY A 11 -2.56 -4.12 -3.82
C GLY A 11 -4.03 -4.33 -4.18
N GLU A 12 -4.78 -3.25 -4.40
CA GLU A 12 -6.24 -3.25 -4.65
C GLU A 12 -6.68 -3.47 -6.12
N ARG A 13 -5.75 -3.46 -7.09
CA ARG A 13 -6.08 -3.31 -8.52
C ARG A 13 -6.58 -4.58 -9.19
N THR A 14 -6.32 -5.74 -8.60
CA THR A 14 -6.75 -7.07 -9.06
C THR A 14 -8.18 -7.38 -8.60
N ASN A 15 -9.05 -6.38 -8.73
CA ASN A 15 -10.42 -6.41 -8.25
C ASN A 15 -11.38 -6.03 -9.38
N VAL A 16 -12.27 -6.96 -9.76
CA VAL A 16 -13.23 -6.76 -10.85
C VAL A 16 -14.24 -5.65 -10.53
N THR A 17 -14.58 -5.44 -9.25
CA THR A 17 -15.49 -4.37 -8.84
C THR A 17 -14.79 -3.02 -8.73
N GLY A 18 -13.54 -3.01 -8.26
CA GLY A 18 -12.75 -1.80 -7.98
C GLY A 18 -11.95 -1.25 -9.18
N SER A 19 -11.64 -2.09 -10.18
CA SER A 19 -10.76 -1.73 -11.29
C SER A 19 -11.40 -1.96 -12.65
N ALA A 20 -11.75 -0.88 -13.35
CA ALA A 20 -12.30 -0.93 -14.70
C ALA A 20 -11.38 -1.65 -15.71
N ARG A 21 -10.05 -1.45 -15.60
CA ARG A 21 -9.07 -2.14 -16.45
C ARG A 21 -9.07 -3.65 -16.17
N PHE A 22 -8.99 -4.05 -14.91
CA PHE A 22 -8.93 -5.47 -14.55
C PHE A 22 -10.23 -6.18 -14.90
N LYS A 23 -11.39 -5.56 -14.60
CA LYS A 23 -12.71 -6.03 -15.02
C LYS A 23 -12.77 -6.34 -16.51
N LYS A 24 -12.34 -5.39 -17.35
CA LYS A 24 -12.34 -5.56 -18.80
C LYS A 24 -11.52 -6.81 -19.21
N LEU A 25 -10.30 -6.93 -18.70
CA LEU A 25 -9.40 -8.03 -19.04
C LEU A 25 -9.98 -9.40 -18.64
N ILE A 26 -10.52 -9.52 -17.42
CA ILE A 26 -11.12 -10.77 -16.94
C ILE A 26 -12.37 -11.13 -17.75
N MET A 27 -13.24 -10.15 -18.04
CA MET A 27 -14.45 -10.36 -18.84
C MET A 27 -14.15 -10.74 -20.30
N GLU A 28 -13.03 -10.27 -20.86
CA GLU A 28 -12.54 -10.62 -22.20
C GLU A 28 -11.73 -11.93 -22.21
N GLY A 29 -11.45 -12.52 -21.04
CA GLY A 29 -10.62 -13.72 -20.91
C GLY A 29 -9.13 -13.49 -21.14
N ASP A 30 -8.68 -12.23 -21.17
CA ASP A 30 -7.27 -11.85 -21.32
C ASP A 30 -6.54 -11.91 -19.97
N TYR A 31 -6.39 -13.14 -19.45
CA TYR A 31 -5.70 -13.38 -18.19
C TYR A 31 -4.19 -13.07 -18.27
N ALA A 32 -3.59 -13.13 -19.47
CA ALA A 32 -2.17 -12.81 -19.65
C ALA A 32 -1.90 -11.33 -19.33
N THR A 33 -2.67 -10.41 -19.92
CA THR A 33 -2.55 -8.99 -19.60
C THR A 33 -3.05 -8.68 -18.18
N ALA A 34 -3.97 -9.49 -17.63
CA ALA A 34 -4.40 -9.35 -16.24
C ALA A 34 -3.26 -9.63 -15.24
N LEU A 35 -2.35 -10.55 -15.54
CA LEU A 35 -1.15 -10.80 -14.72
C LEU A 35 -0.24 -9.56 -14.67
N ASP A 36 -0.16 -8.76 -15.74
CA ASP A 36 0.62 -7.53 -15.72
C ASP A 36 0.08 -6.52 -14.69
N VAL A 37 -1.24 -6.53 -14.42
CA VAL A 37 -1.83 -5.70 -13.35
C VAL A 37 -1.32 -6.17 -11.98
N ALA A 38 -1.28 -7.48 -11.73
CA ALA A 38 -0.73 -8.03 -10.49
C ALA A 38 0.77 -7.74 -10.37
N ARG A 39 1.56 -8.04 -11.42
CA ARG A 39 3.01 -7.80 -11.46
C ARG A 39 3.35 -6.34 -11.17
N SER A 40 2.65 -5.42 -11.84
CA SER A 40 2.87 -3.99 -11.66
C SER A 40 2.62 -3.53 -10.21
N GLN A 41 1.67 -4.13 -9.50
CA GLN A 41 1.47 -3.80 -8.07
C GLN A 41 2.64 -4.24 -7.21
N VAL A 42 3.14 -5.47 -7.41
CA VAL A 42 4.31 -5.99 -6.67
C VAL A 42 5.56 -5.15 -6.97
N GLU A 43 5.78 -4.79 -8.23
CA GLU A 43 6.88 -3.90 -8.66
C GLU A 43 6.77 -2.50 -8.03
N ASN A 44 5.55 -2.04 -7.79
CA ASN A 44 5.29 -0.79 -7.08
C ASN A 44 5.22 -0.96 -5.55
N GLY A 45 5.69 -2.09 -5.01
CA GLY A 45 5.86 -2.29 -3.57
C GLY A 45 4.65 -2.86 -2.82
N ALA A 46 3.64 -3.39 -3.51
CA ALA A 46 2.62 -4.22 -2.86
C ALA A 46 3.26 -5.50 -2.32
N GLN A 47 3.04 -5.77 -1.02
CA GLN A 47 3.57 -6.93 -0.30
C GLN A 47 2.55 -8.07 -0.20
N ILE A 48 1.28 -7.78 -0.52
CA ILE A 48 0.19 -8.74 -0.67
C ILE A 48 -0.64 -8.29 -1.87
N ILE A 49 -1.23 -9.21 -2.62
CA ILE A 49 -2.13 -8.89 -3.73
C ILE A 49 -3.56 -9.30 -3.37
N ASP A 50 -4.49 -8.35 -3.36
CA ASP A 50 -5.93 -8.60 -3.15
C ASP A 50 -6.58 -9.00 -4.47
N VAL A 51 -7.20 -10.18 -4.51
CA VAL A 51 -7.81 -10.74 -5.72
C VAL A 51 -9.30 -10.87 -5.49
N ASN A 52 -10.10 -10.10 -6.23
CA ASN A 52 -11.54 -10.14 -6.20
C ASN A 52 -12.13 -10.43 -7.59
N MET A 53 -12.93 -11.49 -7.66
CA MET A 53 -13.60 -11.96 -8.88
C MET A 53 -15.13 -11.95 -8.75
N ASP A 54 -15.68 -11.19 -7.81
CA ASP A 54 -17.12 -11.07 -7.61
C ASP A 54 -17.72 -10.17 -8.71
N GLU A 55 -18.47 -10.77 -9.62
CA GLU A 55 -19.23 -10.08 -10.65
C GLU A 55 -20.40 -10.97 -11.09
N GLY A 56 -21.60 -10.40 -11.27
CA GLY A 56 -22.81 -11.16 -11.51
C GLY A 56 -22.82 -11.93 -12.84
N LEU A 57 -22.01 -11.50 -13.81
CA LEU A 57 -21.85 -12.13 -15.12
C LEU A 57 -20.69 -13.13 -15.19
N LEU A 58 -19.92 -13.29 -14.11
CA LEU A 58 -18.73 -14.12 -14.06
C LEU A 58 -18.98 -15.38 -13.24
N ASP A 59 -18.41 -16.51 -13.69
CA ASP A 59 -18.19 -17.65 -12.81
C ASP A 59 -17.02 -17.32 -11.87
N SER A 60 -17.34 -16.66 -10.74
CA SER A 60 -16.37 -16.15 -9.78
C SER A 60 -15.44 -17.23 -9.24
N GLU A 61 -15.95 -18.43 -8.98
CA GLU A 61 -15.15 -19.55 -8.49
C GLU A 61 -14.10 -19.97 -9.53
N ARG A 62 -14.55 -20.21 -10.77
CA ARG A 62 -13.64 -20.60 -11.86
C ARG A 62 -12.63 -19.49 -12.17
N ALA A 63 -13.04 -18.23 -12.18
CA ALA A 63 -12.16 -17.10 -12.44
C ALA A 63 -11.08 -16.94 -11.36
N MET A 64 -11.47 -17.06 -10.08
CA MET A 64 -10.55 -17.05 -8.94
C MET A 64 -9.50 -18.15 -9.09
N VAL A 65 -9.94 -19.41 -9.25
CA VAL A 65 -9.04 -20.57 -9.41
C VAL A 65 -8.10 -20.38 -10.61
N THR A 66 -8.62 -19.93 -11.75
CA THR A 66 -7.82 -19.72 -12.97
C THR A 66 -6.73 -18.69 -12.73
N PHE A 67 -7.09 -17.52 -12.18
CA PHE A 67 -6.14 -16.44 -11.97
C PHE A 67 -5.08 -16.78 -10.91
N LEU A 68 -5.46 -17.45 -9.82
CA LEU A 68 -4.51 -17.88 -8.78
C LEU A 68 -3.49 -18.90 -9.30
N ASN A 69 -3.91 -19.86 -10.14
CA ASN A 69 -2.99 -20.81 -10.75
C ASN A 69 -2.00 -20.13 -11.70
N LEU A 70 -2.45 -19.09 -12.42
CA LEU A 70 -1.59 -18.28 -13.27
C LEU A 70 -0.61 -17.43 -12.45
N ILE A 71 -1.06 -16.80 -11.36
CA ILE A 71 -0.18 -16.10 -10.42
C ILE A 71 0.91 -17.04 -9.90
N ALA A 72 0.57 -18.28 -9.55
CA ALA A 72 1.52 -19.27 -9.05
C ALA A 72 2.59 -19.67 -10.09
N SER A 73 2.30 -19.51 -11.38
CA SER A 73 3.26 -19.76 -12.45
C SER A 73 4.25 -18.62 -12.72
N GLU A 74 4.00 -17.42 -12.16
CA GLU A 74 4.83 -16.23 -12.37
C GLU A 74 5.65 -15.84 -11.13
N PRO A 75 6.98 -16.11 -11.13
CA PRO A 75 7.85 -15.90 -9.97
C PRO A 75 7.84 -14.49 -9.39
N ASP A 76 7.71 -13.48 -10.26
CA ASP A 76 7.70 -12.07 -9.84
C ASP A 76 6.46 -11.70 -9.02
N ILE A 77 5.37 -12.47 -9.17
CA ILE A 77 4.12 -12.30 -8.44
C ILE A 77 4.04 -13.31 -7.29
N SER A 78 4.35 -14.58 -7.53
CA SER A 78 4.21 -15.67 -6.54
C SER A 78 5.12 -15.53 -5.31
N ARG A 79 6.06 -14.58 -5.32
CA ARG A 79 6.91 -14.24 -4.17
C ARG A 79 6.17 -13.50 -3.04
N VAL A 80 4.99 -12.94 -3.30
CA VAL A 80 4.14 -12.29 -2.28
C VAL A 80 2.87 -13.10 -2.00
N PRO A 81 2.31 -13.05 -0.77
CA PRO A 81 1.01 -13.66 -0.46
C PRO A 81 -0.15 -13.08 -1.28
N VAL A 82 -1.21 -13.87 -1.40
CA VAL A 82 -2.48 -13.44 -2.00
C VAL A 82 -3.55 -13.32 -0.92
N MET A 83 -4.30 -12.22 -0.99
CA MET A 83 -5.52 -12.00 -0.24
C MET A 83 -6.73 -12.38 -1.12
N LEU A 84 -7.48 -13.39 -0.70
CA LEU A 84 -8.64 -13.92 -1.40
C LEU A 84 -9.87 -13.11 -1.01
N ASP A 85 -10.33 -12.25 -1.91
CA ASP A 85 -11.45 -11.34 -1.69
C ASP A 85 -12.72 -11.82 -2.38
N SER A 86 -13.73 -12.19 -1.57
CA SER A 86 -15.07 -12.49 -2.06
C SER A 86 -16.10 -12.40 -0.93
N SER A 87 -17.31 -12.01 -1.30
CA SER A 87 -18.50 -12.08 -0.45
C SER A 87 -19.05 -13.51 -0.30
N LYS A 88 -18.54 -14.47 -1.09
CA LYS A 88 -19.00 -15.86 -1.14
C LYS A 88 -17.92 -16.79 -0.61
N PHE A 89 -18.21 -17.48 0.49
CA PHE A 89 -17.20 -18.33 1.14
C PHE A 89 -16.77 -19.53 0.27
N GLU A 90 -17.64 -20.04 -0.60
CA GLU A 90 -17.31 -21.09 -1.56
C GLU A 90 -16.20 -20.68 -2.55
N VAL A 91 -16.18 -19.40 -2.97
CA VAL A 91 -15.13 -18.85 -3.84
C VAL A 91 -13.80 -18.74 -3.09
N ILE A 92 -13.87 -18.29 -1.83
CA ILE A 92 -12.70 -18.23 -0.92
C ILE A 92 -12.12 -19.64 -0.74
N GLU A 93 -12.95 -20.63 -0.42
CA GLU A 93 -12.50 -22.00 -0.20
C GLU A 93 -11.89 -22.63 -1.46
N ALA A 94 -12.48 -22.36 -2.64
CA ALA A 94 -11.89 -22.77 -3.91
C ALA A 94 -10.50 -22.15 -4.13
N GLY A 95 -10.34 -20.87 -3.79
CA GLY A 95 -9.04 -20.19 -3.80
C GLY A 95 -8.04 -20.81 -2.83
N LEU A 96 -8.43 -21.06 -1.58
CA LEU A 96 -7.61 -21.68 -0.54
C LEU A 96 -7.09 -23.08 -0.93
N LYS A 97 -7.84 -23.82 -1.75
CA LYS A 97 -7.41 -25.12 -2.29
C LYS A 97 -6.31 -25.01 -3.35
N CYS A 98 -6.14 -23.83 -3.96
CA CYS A 98 -5.21 -23.59 -5.06
C CYS A 98 -3.91 -22.90 -4.61
N VAL A 99 -3.96 -22.07 -3.56
CA VAL A 99 -2.79 -21.36 -3.07
C VAL A 99 -1.85 -22.33 -2.34
N GLN A 100 -0.60 -22.43 -2.80
CA GLN A 100 0.43 -23.29 -2.18
C GLN A 100 1.07 -22.67 -0.93
N GLY A 101 1.13 -21.33 -0.88
CA GLY A 101 1.67 -20.57 0.24
C GLY A 101 0.61 -20.20 1.28
N ARG A 102 0.97 -19.34 2.23
CA ARG A 102 0.03 -18.80 3.21
C ARG A 102 -0.80 -17.68 2.59
N ALA A 103 -2.11 -17.92 2.43
CA ALA A 103 -3.07 -16.92 1.96
C ALA A 103 -3.63 -16.07 3.11
N VAL A 104 -4.28 -14.97 2.74
CA VAL A 104 -5.16 -14.19 3.63
C VAL A 104 -6.58 -14.26 3.10
N VAL A 105 -7.57 -14.53 3.95
CA VAL A 105 -8.98 -14.50 3.57
C VAL A 105 -9.56 -13.11 3.81
N ASN A 106 -10.20 -12.52 2.80
CA ASN A 106 -10.93 -11.27 2.87
C ASN A 106 -12.39 -11.53 2.43
N SER A 107 -13.33 -11.73 3.35
CA SER A 107 -13.22 -11.68 4.80
C SER A 107 -14.25 -12.61 5.45
N ILE A 108 -14.20 -12.72 6.78
CA ILE A 108 -15.26 -13.32 7.60
C ILE A 108 -15.86 -12.28 8.54
N SER A 109 -17.09 -12.50 9.01
CA SER A 109 -17.78 -11.58 9.93
C SER A 109 -18.86 -12.29 10.74
N LEU A 110 -19.42 -11.60 11.74
CA LEU A 110 -20.52 -12.10 12.56
C LEU A 110 -21.90 -11.84 11.93
N LYS A 111 -21.97 -11.31 10.70
CA LYS A 111 -23.21 -10.98 9.98
C LYS A 111 -24.24 -12.12 9.95
N GLU A 112 -23.77 -13.34 9.73
CA GLU A 112 -24.62 -14.55 9.67
C GLU A 112 -24.69 -15.31 10.99
N GLY A 113 -24.21 -14.66 12.07
CA GLY A 113 -24.15 -15.21 13.41
C GLY A 113 -22.89 -16.03 13.72
N GLU A 114 -22.74 -16.35 15.00
CA GLU A 114 -21.55 -17.03 15.55
C GLU A 114 -21.28 -18.40 14.93
N ALA A 115 -22.32 -19.17 14.59
CA ALA A 115 -22.15 -20.53 14.07
C ALA A 115 -21.43 -20.55 12.71
N ALA A 116 -21.91 -19.73 11.77
CA ALA A 116 -21.29 -19.59 10.44
C ALA A 116 -19.87 -19.02 10.55
N PHE A 117 -19.68 -17.99 11.38
CA PHE A 117 -18.37 -17.39 11.63
C PHE A 117 -17.34 -18.43 12.12
N LEU A 118 -17.70 -19.27 13.10
CA LEU A 118 -16.80 -20.31 13.63
C LEU A 118 -16.54 -21.43 12.64
N GLU A 119 -17.53 -21.80 11.82
CA GLU A 119 -17.34 -22.78 10.75
C GLU A 119 -16.33 -22.29 9.71
N GLN A 120 -16.54 -21.08 9.19
CA GLN A 120 -15.64 -20.43 8.25
C GLN A 120 -14.22 -20.29 8.83
N ALA A 121 -14.10 -19.80 10.07
CA ALA A 121 -12.82 -19.69 10.76
C ALA A 121 -12.09 -21.03 10.82
N ARG A 122 -12.75 -22.11 11.27
CA ARG A 122 -12.12 -23.44 11.35
C ARG A 122 -11.64 -23.94 9.99
N THR A 123 -12.38 -23.66 8.92
CA THR A 123 -11.96 -23.98 7.56
C THR A 123 -10.70 -23.19 7.16
N ILE A 124 -10.70 -21.86 7.37
CA ILE A 124 -9.53 -21.01 7.10
C ILE A 124 -8.29 -21.52 7.84
N ARG A 125 -8.45 -21.83 9.13
CA ARG A 125 -7.35 -22.37 9.95
C ARG A 125 -6.84 -23.71 9.43
N ARG A 126 -7.73 -24.61 8.99
CA ARG A 126 -7.33 -25.91 8.42
C ARG A 126 -6.46 -25.73 7.18
N HIS A 127 -6.66 -24.66 6.42
CA HIS A 127 -5.81 -24.27 5.29
C HIS A 127 -4.55 -23.48 5.70
N GLY A 128 -4.38 -23.15 6.99
CA GLY A 128 -3.23 -22.39 7.50
C GLY A 128 -3.22 -20.91 7.13
N ALA A 129 -4.34 -20.37 6.65
CA ALA A 129 -4.47 -18.98 6.20
C ALA A 129 -4.75 -18.01 7.37
N ALA A 130 -4.41 -16.74 7.17
CA ALA A 130 -4.85 -15.64 8.02
C ALA A 130 -6.26 -15.16 7.61
N ALA A 131 -6.94 -14.39 8.46
CA ALA A 131 -8.29 -13.90 8.19
C ALA A 131 -8.43 -12.40 8.47
N VAL A 132 -8.98 -11.68 7.50
CA VAL A 132 -9.60 -10.38 7.72
C VAL A 132 -10.95 -10.59 8.39
N VAL A 133 -11.18 -9.88 9.48
CA VAL A 133 -12.41 -9.93 10.27
C VAL A 133 -13.06 -8.55 10.21
N MET A 134 -14.18 -8.46 9.49
CA MET A 134 -14.92 -7.21 9.35
C MET A 134 -15.64 -6.88 10.66
N ALA A 135 -15.67 -5.60 11.03
CA ALA A 135 -16.53 -5.10 12.10
C ALA A 135 -18.01 -5.03 11.65
N PHE A 136 -18.59 -6.20 11.38
CA PHE A 136 -19.97 -6.42 10.97
C PHE A 136 -20.53 -7.61 11.77
N ASP A 137 -21.62 -7.40 12.50
CA ASP A 137 -22.31 -8.44 13.26
C ASP A 137 -23.80 -8.58 12.85
N GLU A 138 -24.57 -9.33 13.62
CA GLU A 138 -25.99 -9.57 13.38
C GLU A 138 -26.84 -8.28 13.40
N ASN A 139 -26.32 -7.19 13.97
CA ASN A 139 -26.99 -5.89 14.06
C ASN A 139 -26.55 -4.91 12.96
N GLY A 140 -25.59 -5.27 12.13
CA GLY A 140 -25.13 -4.46 10.99
C GLY A 140 -23.66 -4.08 11.07
N GLN A 141 -23.31 -3.03 10.34
CA GLN A 141 -21.94 -2.51 10.30
C GLN A 141 -21.67 -1.59 11.48
N ALA A 142 -20.46 -1.68 12.06
CA ALA A 142 -20.06 -0.79 13.13
C ALA A 142 -19.59 0.57 12.62
N GLU A 143 -20.34 1.61 12.97
CA GLU A 143 -20.06 3.01 12.60
C GLU A 143 -19.26 3.77 13.67
N THR A 144 -19.52 3.54 14.96
CA THR A 144 -18.84 4.22 16.07
C THR A 144 -17.60 3.47 16.55
N ALA A 145 -16.64 4.19 17.15
CA ALA A 145 -15.40 3.59 17.66
C ALA A 145 -15.67 2.44 18.65
N GLN A 146 -16.62 2.65 19.56
CA GLN A 146 -16.98 1.67 20.58
C GLN A 146 -17.63 0.43 19.97
N HIS A 147 -18.55 0.60 19.02
CA HIS A 147 -19.19 -0.54 18.35
C HIS A 147 -18.16 -1.34 17.52
N LYS A 148 -17.23 -0.65 16.83
CA LYS A 148 -16.13 -1.29 16.09
C LYS A 148 -15.28 -2.14 17.03
N TYR A 149 -14.90 -1.60 18.19
CA TYR A 149 -14.15 -2.31 19.22
C TYR A 149 -14.91 -3.53 19.78
N GLU A 150 -16.19 -3.38 20.11
CA GLU A 150 -17.02 -4.46 20.68
C GLU A 150 -17.13 -5.67 19.74
N ILE A 151 -17.35 -5.44 18.44
CA ILE A 151 -17.37 -6.53 17.45
C ILE A 151 -15.99 -7.17 17.33
N CYS A 152 -14.91 -6.37 17.28
CA CYS A 152 -13.55 -6.91 17.19
C CYS A 152 -13.19 -7.76 18.41
N ARG A 153 -13.50 -7.27 19.63
CA ARG A 153 -13.30 -8.00 20.89
C ARG A 153 -14.07 -9.32 20.91
N ARG A 154 -15.37 -9.29 20.57
CA ARG A 154 -16.21 -10.50 20.51
C ARG A 154 -15.63 -11.49 19.51
N SER A 155 -15.23 -11.02 18.33
CA SER A 155 -14.63 -11.86 17.29
C SER A 155 -13.30 -12.46 17.72
N TYR A 156 -12.45 -11.68 18.40
CA TYR A 156 -11.19 -12.15 18.98
C TYR A 156 -11.39 -13.31 19.95
N ASP A 157 -12.34 -13.17 20.88
CA ASP A 157 -12.65 -14.21 21.87
C ASP A 157 -13.15 -15.49 21.18
N LEU A 158 -14.03 -15.36 20.19
CA LEU A 158 -14.51 -16.50 19.42
C LEU A 158 -13.39 -17.20 18.64
N LEU A 159 -12.55 -16.42 17.96
CA LEU A 159 -11.46 -16.95 17.14
C LEU A 159 -10.40 -17.66 18.00
N THR A 160 -9.93 -17.01 19.06
CA THR A 160 -8.85 -17.53 19.90
C THR A 160 -9.32 -18.67 20.81
N GLN A 161 -10.54 -18.58 21.37
CA GLN A 161 -11.01 -19.57 22.35
C GLN A 161 -11.79 -20.73 21.73
N LYS A 162 -12.46 -20.54 20.59
CA LYS A 162 -13.38 -21.56 19.99
C LYS A 162 -12.99 -22.04 18.60
N ALA A 163 -12.14 -21.30 17.88
CA ALA A 163 -11.57 -21.73 16.60
C ALA A 163 -10.05 -22.01 16.67
N ASP A 164 -9.40 -21.63 17.78
CA ASP A 164 -7.96 -21.81 18.04
C ASP A 164 -7.10 -21.19 16.92
N PHE A 165 -7.47 -19.95 16.59
CA PHE A 165 -6.64 -19.01 15.84
C PHE A 165 -5.55 -18.43 16.72
N GLN A 166 -4.41 -18.13 16.09
CA GLN A 166 -3.39 -17.31 16.72
C GLN A 166 -3.73 -15.82 16.53
N PRO A 167 -3.49 -14.96 17.54
CA PRO A 167 -3.76 -13.52 17.44
C PRO A 167 -3.11 -12.84 16.22
N TRP A 168 -1.88 -13.21 15.88
CA TRP A 168 -1.13 -12.67 14.72
C TRP A 168 -1.67 -13.12 13.36
N ASP A 169 -2.65 -14.02 13.32
CA ASP A 169 -3.36 -14.41 12.10
C ASP A 169 -4.69 -13.68 11.91
N ILE A 170 -5.04 -12.81 12.86
CA ILE A 170 -6.26 -12.01 12.85
C ILE A 170 -5.93 -10.60 12.36
N ILE A 171 -6.59 -10.18 11.29
CA ILE A 171 -6.50 -8.84 10.74
C ILE A 171 -7.88 -8.20 10.92
N PHE A 172 -8.03 -7.26 11.85
CA PHE A 172 -9.31 -6.54 11.97
C PHE A 172 -9.44 -5.52 10.85
N ASP A 173 -10.62 -5.45 10.24
CA ASP A 173 -11.06 -4.31 9.42
C ASP A 173 -12.20 -3.60 10.17
N PRO A 174 -11.91 -2.51 10.88
CA PRO A 174 -12.92 -1.71 11.57
C PRO A 174 -13.84 -0.93 10.63
N ASN A 175 -13.84 -1.17 9.32
CA ASN A 175 -14.56 -0.46 8.26
C ASN A 175 -14.10 0.98 8.07
N ILE A 176 -13.34 1.23 7.01
CA ILE A 176 -13.11 2.58 6.47
C ILE A 176 -14.33 2.98 5.63
N PHE A 177 -15.08 3.98 6.08
CA PHE A 177 -16.22 4.54 5.37
C PHE A 177 -15.89 5.86 4.66
N ALA A 178 -16.72 6.21 3.69
CA ALA A 178 -16.64 7.49 3.00
C ALA A 178 -17.01 8.65 3.94
N VAL A 179 -16.19 9.69 3.93
CA VAL A 179 -16.46 10.97 4.60
C VAL A 179 -16.80 12.04 3.55
N ALA A 180 -17.19 13.23 4.00
CA ALA A 180 -17.59 14.34 3.11
C ALA A 180 -18.69 13.94 2.11
N THR A 181 -19.65 13.15 2.57
CA THR A 181 -20.79 12.64 1.78
C THR A 181 -21.94 13.66 1.67
N GLY A 182 -21.91 14.72 2.48
CA GLY A 182 -23.02 15.64 2.67
C GLY A 182 -24.05 15.18 3.70
N ILE A 183 -23.78 14.08 4.41
CA ILE A 183 -24.59 13.54 5.50
C ILE A 183 -23.82 13.74 6.80
N GLU A 184 -24.40 14.45 7.77
CA GLU A 184 -23.72 14.88 9.01
C GLU A 184 -23.24 13.68 9.84
N GLU A 185 -24.04 12.62 9.88
CA GLU A 185 -23.75 11.37 10.59
C GLU A 185 -22.47 10.68 10.08
N HIS A 186 -22.03 10.98 8.84
CA HIS A 186 -20.84 10.37 8.25
C HIS A 186 -19.55 11.14 8.54
N ASN A 187 -19.63 12.36 9.09
CA ASN A 187 -18.47 13.22 9.29
C ASN A 187 -17.45 12.61 10.25
N ASP A 188 -17.91 11.88 11.27
CA ASP A 188 -17.06 11.28 12.29
C ASP A 188 -16.51 9.90 11.94
N TYR A 189 -16.80 9.35 10.76
CA TYR A 189 -16.39 7.97 10.42
C TYR A 189 -14.87 7.75 10.43
N ALA A 190 -14.07 8.73 10.01
CA ALA A 190 -12.61 8.63 10.05
C ALA A 190 -12.08 8.72 11.50
N ASN A 191 -12.60 9.64 12.31
CA ASN A 191 -12.30 9.70 13.75
C ASN A 191 -12.66 8.40 14.47
N ALA A 192 -13.85 7.86 14.20
CA ALA A 192 -14.31 6.61 14.77
C ALA A 192 -13.37 5.43 14.44
N PHE A 193 -12.80 5.41 13.23
CA PHE A 193 -11.79 4.43 12.84
C PHE A 193 -10.48 4.63 13.62
N PHE A 194 -9.97 5.87 13.71
CA PHE A 194 -8.75 6.19 14.47
C PHE A 194 -8.85 5.84 15.95
N ASP A 195 -10.00 6.09 16.58
CA ASP A 195 -10.21 5.75 17.98
C ASP A 195 -10.41 4.24 18.17
N ALA A 196 -11.08 3.55 17.24
CA ALA A 196 -11.16 2.10 17.28
C ALA A 196 -9.78 1.44 17.19
N ILE A 197 -8.85 1.97 16.38
CA ILE A 197 -7.47 1.48 16.32
C ILE A 197 -6.82 1.50 17.71
N LYS A 198 -6.92 2.62 18.43
CA LYS A 198 -6.33 2.78 19.77
C LYS A 198 -6.91 1.76 20.75
N LEU A 199 -8.24 1.58 20.74
CA LEU A 199 -8.94 0.63 21.62
C LEU A 199 -8.52 -0.81 21.31
N ILE A 200 -8.54 -1.20 20.04
CA ILE A 200 -8.17 -2.55 19.60
C ILE A 200 -6.71 -2.84 19.95
N LYS A 201 -5.78 -1.91 19.68
CA LYS A 201 -4.35 -2.13 19.96
C LYS A 201 -4.01 -2.13 21.44
N ALA A 202 -4.75 -1.40 22.27
CA ALA A 202 -4.58 -1.43 23.72
C ALA A 202 -4.97 -2.79 24.33
N ASP A 203 -6.01 -3.44 23.79
CA ASP A 203 -6.57 -4.68 24.33
C ASP A 203 -6.05 -5.95 23.62
N MET A 204 -5.78 -5.86 22.32
CA MET A 204 -5.38 -6.96 21.43
C MET A 204 -4.13 -6.57 20.61
N PRO A 205 -2.97 -6.35 21.26
CA PRO A 205 -1.78 -5.79 20.60
C PRO A 205 -1.20 -6.68 19.50
N ASP A 206 -1.36 -7.99 19.61
CA ASP A 206 -0.79 -8.99 18.71
C ASP A 206 -1.60 -9.18 17.41
N THR A 207 -2.78 -8.56 17.27
CA THR A 207 -3.56 -8.62 16.04
C THR A 207 -3.12 -7.56 15.04
N HIS A 208 -3.49 -7.71 13.78
CA HIS A 208 -3.27 -6.69 12.75
C HIS A 208 -4.52 -5.83 12.57
N ILE A 209 -4.34 -4.64 11.98
CA ILE A 209 -5.45 -3.75 11.58
C ILE A 209 -5.24 -3.32 10.13
N SER A 210 -6.26 -3.53 9.32
CA SER A 210 -6.34 -3.16 7.91
C SER A 210 -7.58 -2.32 7.62
N GLY A 211 -7.71 -1.92 6.36
CA GLY A 211 -8.91 -1.31 5.81
C GLY A 211 -8.78 -1.01 4.33
N GLY A 212 -9.91 -0.98 3.62
CA GLY A 212 -10.02 -0.49 2.25
C GLY A 212 -9.83 1.03 2.18
N LEU A 213 -8.59 1.51 2.02
CA LEU A 213 -8.27 2.93 2.11
C LEU A 213 -9.02 3.78 1.09
N SER A 214 -9.16 3.26 -0.14
CA SER A 214 -9.86 3.93 -1.23
C SER A 214 -11.29 4.37 -0.89
N ASN A 215 -11.94 3.71 0.08
CA ASN A 215 -13.31 4.00 0.51
C ASN A 215 -13.45 5.36 1.20
N VAL A 216 -12.44 5.83 1.95
CA VAL A 216 -12.51 7.13 2.65
C VAL A 216 -12.78 8.29 1.69
N SER A 217 -12.29 8.14 0.47
CA SER A 217 -12.27 9.17 -0.57
C SER A 217 -13.39 9.02 -1.62
N PHE A 218 -14.37 8.14 -1.39
CA PHE A 218 -15.37 7.76 -2.38
C PHE A 218 -16.16 8.96 -2.92
N SER A 219 -16.46 9.94 -2.06
CA SER A 219 -17.18 11.18 -2.40
C SER A 219 -16.47 12.03 -3.47
N PHE A 220 -15.16 11.81 -3.67
CA PHE A 220 -14.32 12.54 -4.63
C PHE A 220 -13.91 11.68 -5.83
N ARG A 221 -14.68 10.64 -6.18
CA ARG A 221 -14.48 9.87 -7.42
C ARG A 221 -14.38 10.80 -8.63
N GLY A 222 -13.36 10.58 -9.46
CA GLY A 222 -13.04 11.45 -10.60
C GLY A 222 -12.05 12.59 -10.29
N ASN A 223 -11.70 12.81 -9.02
CA ASN A 223 -10.68 13.76 -8.62
C ASN A 223 -9.52 13.06 -7.90
N ASN A 224 -8.62 12.44 -8.66
CA ASN A 224 -7.54 11.62 -8.09
C ASN A 224 -6.62 12.42 -7.16
N ALA A 225 -6.30 13.68 -7.47
CA ALA A 225 -5.42 14.50 -6.62
C ALA A 225 -5.98 14.67 -5.19
N VAL A 226 -7.29 14.94 -5.06
CA VAL A 226 -7.93 15.03 -3.73
C VAL A 226 -7.96 13.66 -3.05
N ARG A 227 -8.26 12.58 -3.80
CA ARG A 227 -8.30 11.22 -3.23
C ARG A 227 -6.94 10.79 -2.69
N GLU A 228 -5.87 10.99 -3.46
CA GLU A 228 -4.50 10.64 -3.07
C GLU A 228 -4.03 11.47 -1.86
N ALA A 229 -4.42 12.75 -1.76
CA ALA A 229 -4.17 13.57 -0.59
C ALA A 229 -4.92 13.02 0.65
N MET A 230 -6.18 12.63 0.52
CA MET A 230 -6.95 11.99 1.60
C MET A 230 -6.33 10.67 2.04
N HIS A 231 -5.88 9.82 1.11
CA HIS A 231 -5.22 8.55 1.40
C HIS A 231 -3.94 8.75 2.20
N SER A 232 -3.09 9.66 1.72
CA SER A 232 -1.78 9.95 2.32
C SER A 232 -1.94 10.54 3.72
N ALA A 233 -2.87 11.49 3.90
CA ALA A 233 -3.18 12.06 5.22
C ALA A 233 -3.80 11.03 6.18
N PHE A 234 -4.72 10.20 5.70
CA PHE A 234 -5.31 9.15 6.52
C PHE A 234 -4.26 8.17 7.04
N LEU A 235 -3.38 7.67 6.17
CA LEU A 235 -2.31 6.75 6.56
C LEU A 235 -1.30 7.40 7.51
N TYR A 236 -0.90 8.65 7.24
CA TYR A 236 0.02 9.41 8.10
C TYR A 236 -0.47 9.46 9.56
N HIS A 237 -1.79 9.58 9.76
CA HIS A 237 -2.40 9.61 11.09
C HIS A 237 -2.78 8.23 11.64
N ALA A 238 -3.17 7.27 10.80
CA ALA A 238 -3.60 5.94 11.25
C ALA A 238 -2.44 5.04 11.68
N ILE A 239 -1.30 5.12 10.99
CA ILE A 239 -0.15 4.23 11.23
C ILE A 239 0.45 4.41 12.63
N PRO A 240 0.70 5.65 13.11
CA PRO A 240 1.18 5.87 14.47
C PRO A 240 0.23 5.35 15.56
N LEU A 241 -1.06 5.25 15.26
CA LEU A 241 -2.06 4.69 16.18
C LEU A 241 -2.03 3.15 16.22
N GLY A 242 -1.44 2.51 15.21
CA GLY A 242 -1.24 1.07 15.13
C GLY A 242 -1.85 0.38 13.92
N MET A 243 -2.39 1.13 12.94
CA MET A 243 -2.72 0.55 11.64
C MET A 243 -1.44 0.05 10.97
N ASN A 244 -1.40 -1.23 10.58
CA ASN A 244 -0.19 -1.86 10.06
C ASN A 244 -0.37 -2.55 8.71
N MET A 245 -1.57 -2.52 8.15
CA MET A 245 -1.85 -2.99 6.80
C MET A 245 -2.88 -2.05 6.15
N ALA A 246 -2.94 -1.96 4.83
CA ALA A 246 -4.10 -1.39 4.14
C ALA A 246 -4.22 -1.91 2.71
N ILE A 247 -5.46 -1.99 2.22
CA ILE A 247 -5.76 -2.23 0.80
C ILE A 247 -5.70 -0.89 0.08
N VAL A 248 -4.73 -0.75 -0.81
CA VAL A 248 -4.33 0.52 -1.43
C VAL A 248 -3.95 0.34 -2.89
N ASN A 249 -4.04 1.42 -3.66
CA ASN A 249 -3.30 1.53 -4.91
C ASN A 249 -1.85 1.91 -4.63
N ALA A 250 -0.97 0.92 -4.45
CA ALA A 250 0.44 1.12 -4.09
C ALA A 250 1.19 2.11 -5.04
N GLY A 251 0.75 2.23 -6.29
CA GLY A 251 1.35 3.14 -7.26
C GLY A 251 1.00 4.63 -7.08
N GLN A 252 -0.07 4.96 -6.35
CA GLN A 252 -0.72 6.28 -6.29
C GLN A 252 -0.72 6.92 -4.90
N ILE A 253 0.19 6.54 -4.01
CA ILE A 253 0.30 7.22 -2.71
C ILE A 253 1.26 8.41 -2.87
N THR A 254 0.78 9.61 -2.51
CA THR A 254 1.55 10.86 -2.56
C THR A 254 2.38 11.00 -1.28
N VAL A 255 3.53 11.66 -1.34
CA VAL A 255 4.31 11.96 -0.12
C VAL A 255 3.53 13.00 0.68
N TYR A 256 3.37 12.77 1.98
CA TYR A 256 2.52 13.62 2.82
C TYR A 256 2.94 15.10 2.81
N ASP A 257 4.25 15.37 2.73
CA ASP A 257 4.80 16.73 2.69
C ASP A 257 4.63 17.42 1.32
N ASP A 258 4.40 16.67 0.25
CA ASP A 258 4.18 17.23 -1.09
C ASP A 258 2.74 17.71 -1.29
N ILE A 259 1.83 17.34 -0.39
CA ILE A 259 0.44 17.80 -0.44
C ILE A 259 0.44 19.32 -0.20
N PRO A 260 -0.13 20.13 -1.14
CA PRO A 260 -0.22 21.57 -0.95
C PRO A 260 -0.85 21.91 0.39
N GLU A 261 -0.29 22.88 1.12
CA GLU A 261 -0.70 23.20 2.49
C GLU A 261 -2.21 23.47 2.61
N GLU A 262 -2.78 24.25 1.68
CA GLU A 262 -4.24 24.49 1.61
C GLU A 262 -5.03 23.19 1.45
N LEU A 263 -4.59 22.27 0.57
CA LEU A 263 -5.29 21.00 0.37
C LEU A 263 -5.16 20.09 1.60
N ARG A 264 -3.96 20.02 2.20
CA ARG A 264 -3.70 19.21 3.38
C ARG A 264 -4.53 19.63 4.57
N GLU A 265 -4.60 20.95 4.85
CA GLU A 265 -5.45 21.50 5.92
C GLU A 265 -6.92 21.07 5.72
N ARG A 266 -7.44 21.20 4.50
CA ARG A 266 -8.86 20.93 4.19
C ARG A 266 -9.19 19.45 4.24
N VAL A 267 -8.27 18.60 3.79
CA VAL A 267 -8.36 17.15 3.93
C VAL A 267 -8.39 16.76 5.41
N GLU A 268 -7.47 17.29 6.23
CA GLU A 268 -7.47 17.02 7.66
C GLU A 268 -8.70 17.56 8.39
N ASP A 269 -9.22 18.73 7.99
CA ASP A 269 -10.48 19.26 8.53
C ASP A 269 -11.62 18.25 8.36
N VAL A 270 -11.68 17.58 7.21
CA VAL A 270 -12.67 16.53 6.90
C VAL A 270 -12.36 15.25 7.68
N LEU A 271 -11.12 14.76 7.66
CA LEU A 271 -10.75 13.49 8.32
C LEU A 271 -10.95 13.53 9.84
N PHE A 272 -10.68 14.68 10.46
CA PHE A 272 -10.81 14.86 11.90
C PHE A 272 -12.11 15.56 12.32
N ASN A 273 -13.01 15.84 11.37
CA ASN A 273 -14.23 16.59 11.62
C ASN A 273 -13.99 17.84 12.49
N ARG A 274 -12.96 18.64 12.16
CA ARG A 274 -12.49 19.75 13.02
C ARG A 274 -13.46 20.94 13.05
N ARG A 275 -14.40 20.97 12.09
CA ARG A 275 -15.29 22.10 11.82
C ARG A 275 -16.49 21.65 10.97
N ASP A 276 -17.63 22.27 11.21
CA ASP A 276 -18.91 21.91 10.58
C ASP A 276 -18.91 22.14 9.05
N ASP A 277 -18.16 23.14 8.56
CA ASP A 277 -18.04 23.50 7.14
C ASP A 277 -16.86 22.80 6.44
N ALA A 278 -16.25 21.76 7.02
CA ALA A 278 -15.10 21.06 6.45
C ALA A 278 -15.35 20.52 5.04
N THR A 279 -16.51 19.88 4.84
CA THR A 279 -16.91 19.29 3.55
C THR A 279 -17.04 20.36 2.46
N GLU A 280 -17.74 21.46 2.75
CA GLU A 280 -17.94 22.57 1.81
C GLU A 280 -16.60 23.18 1.41
N ARG A 281 -15.75 23.44 2.39
CA ARG A 281 -14.40 23.99 2.24
C ARG A 281 -13.48 23.12 1.38
N LEU A 282 -13.58 21.80 1.48
CA LEU A 282 -12.81 20.89 0.62
C LEU A 282 -13.37 20.88 -0.80
N LEU A 283 -14.70 20.91 -0.97
CA LEU A 283 -15.34 20.98 -2.28
C LEU A 283 -14.99 22.28 -3.04
N GLU A 284 -14.94 23.42 -2.36
CA GLU A 284 -14.55 24.72 -2.92
C GLU A 284 -13.19 24.68 -3.63
N ILE A 285 -12.22 23.95 -3.06
CA ILE A 285 -10.88 23.83 -3.62
C ILE A 285 -10.72 22.60 -4.50
N ALA A 286 -11.56 21.57 -4.34
CA ALA A 286 -11.46 20.31 -5.08
C ALA A 286 -11.51 20.55 -6.59
N ASP A 287 -12.33 21.50 -7.06
CA ASP A 287 -12.42 21.85 -8.48
C ASP A 287 -11.09 22.38 -9.05
N LYS A 288 -10.26 23.07 -8.25
CA LYS A 288 -8.92 23.51 -8.67
C LYS A 288 -8.01 22.32 -9.01
N TYR A 289 -8.30 21.15 -8.44
CA TYR A 289 -7.54 19.92 -8.60
C TYR A 289 -8.22 18.89 -9.53
N LYS A 290 -9.40 19.19 -10.08
CA LYS A 290 -10.04 18.32 -11.09
C LYS A 290 -9.24 18.36 -12.40
N GLY A 291 -8.89 17.19 -12.92
CA GLY A 291 -8.22 17.04 -14.23
C GLY A 291 -6.70 16.92 -14.21
N THR A 292 -6.06 16.97 -13.04
CA THR A 292 -4.63 16.63 -12.87
C THR A 292 -4.36 15.12 -12.78
N GLY A 293 -5.43 14.31 -12.74
CA GLY A 293 -5.37 12.85 -12.75
C GLY A 293 -5.23 12.29 -14.17
N GLU A 294 -4.16 11.54 -14.40
CA GLU A 294 -3.78 10.78 -15.63
C GLU A 294 -3.42 11.59 -16.89
N ALA A 295 -3.93 12.80 -17.11
CA ALA A 295 -3.63 13.59 -18.32
C ALA A 295 -2.51 14.66 -18.17
N SER A 296 -1.96 14.87 -16.96
CA SER A 296 -0.91 15.87 -16.72
C SER A 296 0.41 15.31 -16.20
N LYS A 297 0.78 14.07 -16.58
CA LYS A 297 2.18 13.61 -16.54
C LYS A 297 3.05 14.22 -17.67
N LYS A 298 2.76 15.48 -18.03
CA LYS A 298 3.85 16.40 -18.31
C LYS A 298 4.07 17.10 -16.99
N GLU A 299 4.88 16.48 -16.14
CA GLU A 299 5.41 17.15 -14.96
C GLU A 299 5.83 18.55 -15.35
N ASP A 300 5.40 19.53 -14.56
CA ASP A 300 5.86 20.91 -14.71
C ASP A 300 7.40 20.86 -14.63
N PRO A 301 8.15 21.17 -15.71
CA PRO A 301 9.59 20.96 -15.77
C PRO A 301 10.37 21.93 -14.87
N LYS A 302 9.72 22.67 -13.96
CA LYS A 302 10.37 23.58 -13.03
C LYS A 302 11.42 22.90 -12.17
N TRP A 303 11.21 21.64 -11.78
CA TRP A 303 12.23 20.89 -11.04
C TRP A 303 13.49 20.64 -11.90
N ARG A 304 13.34 20.56 -13.23
CA ARG A 304 14.47 20.42 -14.16
C ARG A 304 15.31 21.69 -14.29
N GLU A 305 14.78 22.84 -13.89
CA GLU A 305 15.51 24.11 -13.86
C GLU A 305 16.45 24.22 -12.63
N ALA A 306 16.31 23.32 -11.66
CA ALA A 306 17.18 23.25 -10.48
C ALA A 306 18.59 22.73 -10.83
N PRO A 307 19.60 22.96 -9.95
CA PRO A 307 20.91 22.34 -10.06
C PRO A 307 20.81 20.81 -10.08
N VAL A 308 21.73 20.15 -10.80
CA VAL A 308 21.70 18.70 -11.05
C VAL A 308 21.61 17.86 -9.77
N GLU A 309 22.26 18.29 -8.69
CA GLU A 309 22.21 17.62 -7.39
C GLU A 309 20.77 17.62 -6.83
N LYS A 310 20.05 18.74 -6.98
CA LYS A 310 18.64 18.85 -6.60
C LYS A 310 17.70 18.12 -7.54
N ARG A 311 18.08 17.95 -8.82
CA ARG A 311 17.35 17.10 -9.76
C ARG A 311 17.46 15.63 -9.39
N LEU A 312 18.65 15.15 -9.03
CA LEU A 312 18.84 13.79 -8.54
C LEU A 312 18.10 13.53 -7.22
N GLU A 313 18.16 14.47 -6.27
CA GLU A 313 17.37 14.41 -5.02
C GLU A 313 15.87 14.28 -5.33
N HIS A 314 15.34 15.14 -6.22
CA HIS A 314 13.94 15.08 -6.65
C HIS A 314 13.60 13.74 -7.30
N ALA A 315 14.44 13.26 -8.23
CA ALA A 315 14.23 11.99 -8.91
C ALA A 315 14.22 10.81 -7.93
N LEU A 316 15.09 10.83 -6.91
CA LEU A 316 15.10 9.83 -5.84
C LEU A 316 13.83 9.89 -4.98
N VAL A 317 13.45 11.07 -4.48
CA VAL A 317 12.26 11.25 -3.62
C VAL A 317 10.97 10.82 -4.33
N HIS A 318 10.82 11.14 -5.61
CA HIS A 318 9.60 10.83 -6.37
C HIS A 318 9.70 9.53 -7.19
N GLY A 319 10.85 8.84 -7.17
CA GLY A 319 11.04 7.58 -7.86
C GLY A 319 11.00 7.69 -9.40
N ILE A 320 11.46 8.82 -9.93
CA ILE A 320 11.48 9.14 -11.36
C ILE A 320 12.76 8.55 -11.97
N THR A 321 12.62 7.61 -12.90
CA THR A 321 13.75 7.01 -13.62
C THR A 321 14.17 7.80 -14.86
N ASP A 322 13.29 8.67 -15.34
CA ASP A 322 13.55 9.52 -16.50
C ASP A 322 14.63 10.56 -16.14
N PHE A 323 15.55 10.82 -17.05
CA PHE A 323 16.67 11.77 -16.90
C PHE A 323 17.77 11.39 -15.89
N VAL A 324 17.58 10.30 -15.12
CA VAL A 324 18.52 9.89 -14.06
C VAL A 324 19.91 9.62 -14.61
N VAL A 325 20.00 8.98 -15.78
CA VAL A 325 21.28 8.67 -16.43
C VAL A 325 21.98 9.96 -16.85
N GLU A 326 21.25 10.89 -17.48
CA GLU A 326 21.77 12.18 -17.93
C GLU A 326 22.24 13.05 -16.74
N ASP A 327 21.47 13.12 -15.66
CA ASP A 327 21.84 13.88 -14.47
C ASP A 327 23.01 13.24 -13.73
N THR A 328 23.04 11.91 -13.64
CA THR A 328 24.16 11.18 -13.02
C THR A 328 25.45 11.42 -13.81
N GLU A 329 25.37 11.45 -15.14
CA GLU A 329 26.51 11.78 -16.00
C GLU A 329 26.98 13.22 -15.81
N GLU A 330 26.05 14.19 -15.73
CA GLU A 330 26.40 15.59 -15.46
C GLU A 330 27.11 15.75 -14.11
N CYS A 331 26.65 15.08 -13.05
CA CYS A 331 27.35 15.02 -11.77
C CYS A 331 28.73 14.33 -11.89
N ARG A 332 28.82 13.22 -12.62
CA ARG A 332 30.06 12.47 -12.82
C ARG A 332 31.15 13.32 -13.48
N LEU A 333 30.78 14.15 -14.46
CA LEU A 333 31.71 15.05 -15.15
C LEU A 333 32.22 16.19 -14.25
N ARG A 334 31.48 16.53 -13.18
CA ARG A 334 31.87 17.55 -12.19
C ARG A 334 32.62 16.97 -10.99
N ALA A 335 32.46 15.68 -10.73
CA ALA A 335 33.09 15.00 -9.61
C ALA A 335 34.53 14.55 -9.93
N GLU A 336 35.41 14.59 -8.94
CA GLU A 336 36.79 14.06 -9.09
C GLU A 336 36.82 12.56 -9.33
N LYS A 337 35.87 11.83 -8.73
CA LYS A 337 35.71 10.38 -8.86
C LYS A 337 34.24 10.04 -9.04
N PRO A 338 33.89 9.04 -9.87
CA PRO A 338 32.52 8.55 -9.99
C PRO A 338 31.92 8.13 -8.63
N LEU A 339 32.75 7.62 -7.71
CA LEU A 339 32.33 7.27 -6.35
C LEU A 339 31.76 8.47 -5.57
N HIS A 340 32.27 9.68 -5.78
CA HIS A 340 31.79 10.87 -5.08
C HIS A 340 30.36 11.27 -5.52
N VAL A 341 29.89 10.81 -6.68
CA VAL A 341 28.48 10.99 -7.09
C VAL A 341 27.57 10.10 -6.23
N ILE A 342 28.03 8.89 -5.90
CA ILE A 342 27.33 7.98 -5.00
C ILE A 342 27.34 8.56 -3.58
N GLU A 343 28.52 8.86 -3.03
CA GLU A 343 28.68 9.32 -1.64
C GLU A 343 28.16 10.75 -1.39
N GLY A 344 27.98 11.55 -2.44
CA GLY A 344 27.41 12.90 -2.37
C GLY A 344 25.94 12.93 -2.79
N PRO A 345 25.60 13.46 -3.98
CA PRO A 345 24.23 13.81 -4.35
C PRO A 345 23.24 12.63 -4.29
N LEU A 346 23.67 11.41 -4.61
CA LEU A 346 22.79 10.24 -4.53
C LEU A 346 22.51 9.84 -3.07
N MET A 347 23.52 9.82 -2.20
CA MET A 347 23.33 9.57 -0.77
C MET A 347 22.57 10.70 -0.08
N ASP A 348 22.79 11.95 -0.45
CA ASP A 348 22.02 13.09 0.06
C ASP A 348 20.52 12.94 -0.24
N GLY A 349 20.17 12.56 -1.48
CA GLY A 349 18.79 12.25 -1.84
C GLY A 349 18.21 11.06 -1.07
N MET A 350 19.01 10.00 -0.89
CA MET A 350 18.58 8.83 -0.09
C MET A 350 18.42 9.15 1.41
N ASN A 351 19.19 10.09 1.95
CA ASN A 351 19.00 10.56 3.33
C ASN A 351 17.64 11.26 3.48
N VAL A 352 17.23 12.08 2.51
CA VAL A 352 15.89 12.70 2.51
C VAL A 352 14.78 11.64 2.45
N VAL A 353 14.93 10.62 1.60
CA VAL A 353 14.01 9.47 1.55
C VAL A 353 13.94 8.77 2.92
N GLY A 354 15.10 8.56 3.56
CA GLY A 354 15.19 7.97 4.90
C GLY A 354 14.49 8.80 5.98
N ASP A 355 14.66 10.12 5.97
CA ASP A 355 14.01 11.04 6.90
C ASP A 355 12.48 11.05 6.72
N LEU A 356 12.00 11.10 5.47
CA LEU A 356 10.58 11.06 5.15
C LEU A 356 9.94 9.73 5.56
N PHE A 357 10.62 8.61 5.30
CA PHE A 357 10.17 7.27 5.71
C PHE A 357 10.18 7.13 7.23
N GLY A 358 11.24 7.56 7.91
CA GLY A 358 11.34 7.55 9.37
C GLY A 358 10.25 8.39 10.04
N ALA A 359 9.83 9.48 9.40
CA ALA A 359 8.76 10.36 9.86
C ALA A 359 7.34 9.88 9.49
N GLY A 360 7.17 8.77 8.76
CA GLY A 360 5.85 8.28 8.34
C GLY A 360 5.20 9.04 7.20
N LYS A 361 5.96 9.92 6.55
CA LYS A 361 5.50 10.80 5.45
C LYS A 361 5.67 10.14 4.08
N MET A 362 6.49 9.10 4.03
CA MET A 362 6.71 8.24 2.88
C MET A 362 6.51 6.78 3.30
N PHE A 363 6.00 5.96 2.38
CA PHE A 363 5.68 4.55 2.59
C PHE A 363 6.56 3.65 1.74
N LEU A 364 6.61 2.36 2.07
CA LEU A 364 7.48 1.39 1.42
C LEU A 364 7.38 1.37 -0.14
N PRO A 365 6.19 1.44 -0.77
CA PRO A 365 6.04 1.61 -2.21
C PRO A 365 6.87 2.74 -2.82
N GLN A 366 6.94 3.88 -2.14
CA GLN A 366 7.67 5.05 -2.60
C GLN A 366 9.19 4.80 -2.43
N VAL A 367 9.62 4.24 -1.31
CA VAL A 367 11.02 3.88 -1.06
C VAL A 367 11.54 2.85 -2.08
N VAL A 368 10.73 1.87 -2.47
CA VAL A 368 11.07 0.89 -3.52
C VAL A 368 11.33 1.59 -4.85
N LYS A 369 10.51 2.60 -5.20
CA LYS A 369 10.74 3.39 -6.42
C LYS A 369 12.02 4.22 -6.33
N SER A 370 12.31 4.82 -5.17
CA SER A 370 13.59 5.53 -4.91
C SER A 370 14.80 4.61 -5.07
N ALA A 371 14.74 3.39 -4.53
CA ALA A 371 15.79 2.39 -4.67
C ALA A 371 16.04 2.01 -6.14
N ARG A 372 14.99 1.93 -6.97
CA ARG A 372 15.15 1.69 -8.41
C ARG A 372 15.88 2.84 -9.11
N VAL A 373 15.60 4.08 -8.73
CA VAL A 373 16.31 5.26 -9.25
C VAL A 373 17.79 5.20 -8.87
N MET A 374 18.07 4.93 -7.58
CA MET A 374 19.43 4.74 -7.07
C MET A 374 20.19 3.65 -7.84
N LYS A 375 19.57 2.48 -8.02
CA LYS A 375 20.15 1.36 -8.79
C LYS A 375 20.47 1.75 -10.24
N THR A 376 19.60 2.51 -10.88
CA THR A 376 19.80 2.98 -12.27
C THR A 376 20.99 3.94 -12.35
N ALA A 377 21.08 4.90 -11.44
CA ALA A 377 22.20 5.84 -11.35
C ALA A 377 23.53 5.11 -11.08
N VAL A 378 23.56 4.21 -10.10
CA VAL A 378 24.76 3.43 -9.77
C VAL A 378 25.19 2.55 -10.94
N ALA A 379 24.25 1.90 -11.63
CA ALA A 379 24.55 1.08 -12.81
C ALA A 379 25.24 1.89 -13.93
N HIS A 380 24.87 3.17 -14.10
CA HIS A 380 25.54 4.07 -15.04
C HIS A 380 26.98 4.41 -14.62
N LEU A 381 27.26 4.50 -13.32
CA LEU A 381 28.59 4.83 -12.80
C LEU A 381 29.56 3.64 -12.78
N LEU A 382 29.05 2.40 -12.72
CA LEU A 382 29.88 1.18 -12.61
C LEU A 382 30.99 1.07 -13.67
N PRO A 383 30.73 1.26 -14.99
CA PRO A 383 31.78 1.16 -16.00
C PRO A 383 32.93 2.16 -15.80
N TYR A 384 32.61 3.38 -15.33
CA TYR A 384 33.61 4.42 -15.07
C TYR A 384 34.45 4.11 -13.82
N MET A 385 33.84 3.53 -12.79
CA MET A 385 34.55 3.08 -11.59
C MET A 385 35.50 1.91 -11.89
N GLU A 386 35.12 1.01 -12.79
CA GLU A 386 35.98 -0.08 -13.25
C GLU A 386 37.17 0.43 -14.06
N GLU A 387 36.94 1.39 -14.96
CA GLU A 387 37.99 2.02 -15.76
C GLU A 387 38.97 2.83 -14.89
N GLU A 388 38.48 3.59 -13.90
CA GLU A 388 39.34 4.32 -12.95
C GLU A 388 40.27 3.35 -12.18
N LYS A 389 39.72 2.24 -11.67
CA LYS A 389 40.52 1.21 -10.99
C LYS A 389 41.57 0.59 -11.92
N ARG A 390 41.21 0.34 -13.18
CA ARG A 390 42.13 -0.19 -14.20
C ARG A 390 43.28 0.78 -14.45
N LEU A 391 43.00 2.08 -14.56
CA LEU A 391 44.00 3.14 -14.79
C LEU A 391 44.91 3.37 -13.58
N GLN A 392 44.38 3.22 -12.35
CA GLN A 392 45.17 3.35 -11.11
C GLN A 392 46.04 2.13 -10.81
N GLY A 393 45.91 1.05 -11.59
CA GLY A 393 46.70 -0.18 -11.40
C GLY A 393 46.41 -0.90 -10.08
N ASP A 394 45.30 -0.56 -9.41
CA ASP A 394 44.95 -1.10 -8.11
C ASP A 394 44.36 -2.52 -8.28
N THR A 395 45.26 -3.49 -8.14
CA THR A 395 44.95 -4.93 -8.17
C THR A 395 44.79 -5.51 -6.76
N SER A 396 44.69 -4.65 -5.73
CA SER A 396 44.54 -5.11 -4.36
C SER A 396 43.20 -5.81 -4.17
N ALA A 397 43.24 -7.06 -3.70
CA ALA A 397 42.04 -7.79 -3.34
C ALA A 397 41.38 -7.06 -2.17
N LYS A 398 40.22 -6.43 -2.40
CA LYS A 398 39.41 -5.85 -1.33
C LYS A 398 39.15 -6.93 -0.27
N GLY A 399 39.29 -6.56 1.00
CA GLY A 399 39.04 -7.47 2.12
C GLY A 399 37.63 -8.09 2.03
N LYS A 400 37.47 -9.31 2.56
CA LYS A 400 36.16 -9.97 2.60
C LYS A 400 35.26 -9.27 3.60
N VAL A 401 34.12 -8.76 3.15
CA VAL A 401 33.05 -8.22 4.01
C VAL A 401 31.98 -9.29 4.18
N LEU A 402 31.67 -9.64 5.42
CA LEU A 402 30.49 -10.43 5.75
C LEU A 402 29.39 -9.47 6.19
N MET A 403 28.35 -9.33 5.37
CA MET A 403 27.17 -8.52 5.68
C MET A 403 26.01 -9.48 5.97
N ALA A 404 25.41 -9.36 7.16
CA ALA A 404 24.24 -10.15 7.55
C ALA A 404 23.04 -9.20 7.58
N THR A 405 22.02 -9.49 6.77
CA THR A 405 20.74 -8.79 6.74
C THR A 405 19.59 -9.77 6.97
N VAL A 406 18.41 -9.25 7.30
CA VAL A 406 17.18 -10.06 7.41
C VAL A 406 16.51 -10.11 6.04
N LYS A 407 16.12 -11.30 5.60
CA LYS A 407 15.40 -11.48 4.33
C LYS A 407 14.09 -10.67 4.37
N GLY A 408 13.94 -9.74 3.42
CA GLY A 408 12.79 -8.82 3.37
C GLY A 408 12.93 -7.54 4.20
N ASP A 409 14.11 -7.23 4.74
CA ASP A 409 14.41 -5.90 5.28
C ASP A 409 14.53 -4.86 4.13
N VAL A 410 14.38 -3.57 4.45
CA VAL A 410 14.50 -2.47 3.46
C VAL A 410 15.84 -2.45 2.75
N HIS A 411 16.91 -2.96 3.39
CA HIS A 411 18.23 -3.11 2.79
C HIS A 411 18.34 -4.24 1.75
N ASP A 412 17.34 -5.13 1.66
CA ASP A 412 17.24 -6.23 0.68
C ASP A 412 16.56 -5.77 -0.63
N ILE A 413 16.04 -4.54 -0.68
CA ILE A 413 15.21 -4.00 -1.76
C ILE A 413 16.05 -3.39 -2.91
N GLY A 414 17.32 -3.05 -2.68
CA GLY A 414 18.16 -2.36 -3.67
C GLY A 414 19.65 -2.55 -3.47
#